data_AF-A0A4Y3JPZ3-F1
#
_entry.id   AF-A0A4Y3JPZ3-F1
#
_cell.length_a   1.000
_cell.length_b   1.000
_cell.length_c   1.000
_cell.angle_alpha   90.00
_cell.angle_beta   90.00
_cell.angle_gamma   90.00
#
_symmetry.space_group_name_H-M   'P 1'
#
loop_
_entity.id
_entity.type
_entity.pdbx_description
1 polymer ?
#
loop_
_entity_poly.entity_id
_entity_poly.type
_entity_poly.pdbx_seq_one_letter_code
_entity_poly.pdbx_strand_id
1 'polypeptide(L)'
;MVAMLFALALGALTVGLGFKNEIADLTENNSGYDLVMNNPRAEDQQKIKELSPTLSASYTQKEDAGTIYYNASEFAAQPLVMIKHEDGTPPKITKEKVPAEKMNELTVQDELRSYELPEQQEKEIKVVSQTEFNQLNLPQSTLQLVQVKDFQANLEPIKALATQNKTNNPSLQKVEYSNQKYEMYEVYNSLFSGFEFMGFFLGLAFLTMLASCLMFKILSGSKSDIARYEMLEKIGTRRGLLKQSIRREVGVLFLAPGILGVVHVLFGLQMFGLFMQNPYKDIWVPFTIFFVLYFIYYVLTTWLYTGIVLKKRV
;
A
#
# COMPACT_ATOMS: atom_id res chain seq x y z
N MET A 1 -9.93 -30.88 3.91
CA MET A 1 -10.95 -29.85 3.55
C MET A 1 -10.80 -28.60 4.40
N VAL A 2 -10.98 -28.65 5.73
CA VAL A 2 -10.88 -27.47 6.63
C VAL A 2 -9.54 -26.73 6.49
N ALA A 3 -8.41 -27.43 6.45
CA ALA A 3 -7.09 -26.80 6.27
C ALA A 3 -6.98 -26.01 4.95
N MET A 4 -7.60 -26.50 3.88
CA MET A 4 -7.62 -25.81 2.57
C MET A 4 -8.50 -24.56 2.64
N LEU A 5 -9.69 -24.64 3.25
CA LEU A 5 -10.56 -23.47 3.41
C LEU A 5 -9.91 -22.40 4.31
N PHE A 6 -9.18 -22.82 5.34
CA PHE A 6 -8.37 -21.93 6.17
C PHE A 6 -7.32 -21.23 5.33
N ALA A 7 -6.53 -21.99 4.56
CA ALA A 7 -5.47 -21.45 3.73
C ALA A 7 -6.01 -20.51 2.64
N LEU A 8 -7.14 -20.85 2.01
CA LEU A 8 -7.79 -20.01 1.01
C LEU A 8 -8.31 -18.71 1.61
N ALA A 9 -8.94 -18.76 2.79
CA ALA A 9 -9.45 -17.56 3.44
C ALA A 9 -8.31 -16.62 3.89
N LEU A 10 -7.34 -17.14 4.64
CA LEU A 10 -6.20 -16.34 5.09
C LEU A 10 -5.32 -15.88 3.92
N GLY A 11 -5.09 -16.75 2.94
CA GLY A 11 -4.29 -16.46 1.75
C GLY A 11 -4.92 -15.37 0.89
N ALA A 12 -6.22 -15.44 0.61
CA ALA A 12 -6.91 -14.41 -0.16
C ALA A 12 -6.89 -13.04 0.52
N LEU A 13 -7.11 -12.98 1.84
CA LEU A 13 -6.98 -11.73 2.61
C LEU A 13 -5.55 -11.17 2.56
N THR A 14 -4.55 -12.05 2.63
CA THR A 14 -3.14 -11.64 2.62
C THR A 14 -2.71 -11.13 1.25
N VAL A 15 -3.11 -11.82 0.18
CA VAL A 15 -2.85 -11.39 -1.21
C VAL A 15 -3.61 -10.10 -1.54
N GLY A 16 -4.85 -9.96 -1.05
CA GLY A 16 -5.62 -8.72 -1.21
C GLY A 16 -4.90 -7.51 -0.61
N LEU A 17 -4.39 -7.65 0.63
CA LEU A 17 -3.54 -6.62 1.25
C LEU A 17 -2.22 -6.43 0.50
N GLY A 18 -1.62 -7.49 -0.03
CA GLY A 18 -0.42 -7.42 -0.85
C GLY A 18 -0.60 -6.52 -2.08
N PHE A 19 -1.70 -6.64 -2.81
CA PHE A 19 -1.99 -5.77 -3.96
C PHE A 19 -2.24 -4.32 -3.54
N LYS A 20 -2.89 -4.08 -2.40
CA LYS A 20 -3.03 -2.73 -1.84
C LYS A 20 -1.66 -2.10 -1.55
N ASN A 21 -0.75 -2.88 -0.95
CA ASN A 21 0.61 -2.45 -0.64
C ASN A 21 1.43 -2.21 -1.91
N GLU A 22 1.24 -3.03 -2.94
CA GLU A 22 1.90 -2.89 -4.24
C GLU A 22 1.56 -1.55 -4.92
N ILE A 23 0.29 -1.10 -4.85
CA ILE A 23 -0.11 0.23 -5.35
C ILE A 23 0.73 1.31 -4.66
N ALA A 24 0.81 1.27 -3.33
CA ALA A 24 1.55 2.26 -2.56
C ALA A 24 3.06 2.21 -2.85
N ASP A 25 3.64 1.01 -2.92
CA ASP A 25 5.07 0.82 -3.20
C ASP A 25 5.44 1.31 -4.60
N LEU A 26 4.68 0.94 -5.63
CA LEU A 26 4.92 1.41 -7.00
C LEU A 26 4.76 2.92 -7.13
N THR A 27 3.76 3.53 -6.48
CA THR A 27 3.58 4.98 -6.48
C THR A 27 4.73 5.72 -5.79
N GLU A 28 5.21 5.22 -4.64
CA GLU A 28 6.30 5.86 -3.89
C GLU A 28 7.65 5.72 -4.60
N ASN A 29 7.89 4.55 -5.18
CA ASN A 29 9.15 4.17 -5.80
C ASN A 29 9.39 4.81 -7.17
N ASN A 30 8.34 5.27 -7.85
CA ASN A 30 8.45 5.89 -9.18
C ASN A 30 8.22 7.41 -9.15
N SER A 31 8.10 8.04 -7.98
CA SER A 31 7.91 9.49 -7.89
C SER A 31 8.73 10.17 -6.80
N GLY A 32 9.56 11.13 -7.22
CA GLY A 32 10.39 11.94 -6.33
C GLY A 32 9.57 12.91 -5.48
N TYR A 33 8.47 13.43 -6.02
CA TYR A 33 7.66 14.49 -5.43
C TYR A 33 6.16 14.15 -5.51
N ASP A 34 5.40 14.55 -4.48
CA ASP A 34 3.97 14.27 -4.40
C ASP A 34 3.12 15.17 -5.32
N LEU A 35 3.62 16.37 -5.60
CA LEU A 35 2.95 17.35 -6.45
C LEU A 35 3.99 18.17 -7.22
N VAL A 36 3.73 18.37 -8.51
CA VAL A 36 4.51 19.23 -9.41
C VAL A 36 3.60 20.38 -9.87
N MET A 37 4.05 21.61 -9.75
CA MET A 37 3.29 22.79 -10.18
C MET A 37 4.13 23.65 -11.11
N ASN A 38 3.61 23.92 -12.31
CA ASN A 38 4.24 24.77 -13.30
C ASN A 38 3.52 26.12 -13.28
N ASN A 39 4.26 27.17 -12.94
CA ASN A 39 3.77 28.54 -12.77
C ASN A 39 2.55 28.68 -11.82
N PRO A 40 2.65 28.19 -10.57
CA PRO A 40 1.54 28.24 -9.60
C PRO A 40 1.12 29.68 -9.28
N ARG A 41 -0.20 29.93 -9.25
CA ARG A 41 -0.81 31.21 -8.91
C ARG A 41 -0.92 31.42 -7.41
N ALA A 42 -1.26 32.63 -6.97
CA ALA A 42 -1.43 32.95 -5.55
C ALA A 42 -2.46 32.05 -4.83
N GLU A 43 -3.54 31.68 -5.52
CA GLU A 43 -4.55 30.72 -5.03
C GLU A 43 -3.99 29.31 -4.84
N ASP A 44 -3.12 28.85 -5.75
CA ASP A 44 -2.46 27.55 -5.67
C ASP A 44 -1.51 27.52 -4.48
N GLN A 45 -0.74 28.59 -4.29
CA GLN A 45 0.20 28.74 -3.17
C GLN A 45 -0.49 28.64 -1.81
N GLN A 46 -1.71 29.17 -1.67
CA GLN A 46 -2.47 29.05 -0.44
C GLN A 46 -2.85 27.59 -0.16
N LYS A 47 -3.40 26.89 -1.16
CA LYS A 47 -3.77 25.48 -1.05
C LYS A 47 -2.56 24.58 -0.79
N ILE A 48 -1.41 24.86 -1.42
CA ILE A 48 -0.16 24.13 -1.19
C ILE A 48 0.28 24.27 0.27
N LYS A 49 0.14 25.46 0.89
CA LYS A 49 0.45 25.65 2.31
C LYS A 49 -0.48 24.86 3.23
N GLU A 50 -1.75 24.73 2.87
CA GLU A 50 -2.73 23.94 3.61
C GLU A 50 -2.37 22.44 3.66
N LEU A 51 -1.62 21.94 2.67
CA LEU A 51 -1.07 20.57 2.68
C LEU A 51 -0.05 20.32 3.78
N SER A 52 0.46 21.37 4.44
CA SER A 52 1.55 21.29 5.43
C SER A 52 2.75 20.47 4.91
N PRO A 53 3.37 20.90 3.79
CA PRO A 53 4.36 20.10 3.10
C PRO A 53 5.62 19.88 3.95
N THR A 54 6.21 18.69 3.83
CA THR A 54 7.52 18.36 4.39
C THR A 54 8.65 18.98 3.59
N LEU A 55 8.43 19.17 2.28
CA LEU A 55 9.30 19.89 1.37
C LEU A 55 8.44 20.68 0.39
N SER A 56 8.77 21.96 0.18
CA SER A 56 8.20 22.76 -0.90
C SER A 56 9.35 23.56 -1.51
N ALA A 57 9.86 23.05 -2.63
CA ALA A 57 10.98 23.65 -3.35
C ALA A 57 10.47 24.46 -4.53
N SER A 58 10.89 25.71 -4.65
CA SER A 58 10.49 26.60 -5.75
C SER A 58 11.73 27.06 -6.51
N TYR A 59 11.72 26.81 -7.82
CA TYR A 59 12.82 27.14 -8.71
C TYR A 59 12.33 28.14 -9.75
N THR A 60 12.96 29.31 -9.79
CA THR A 60 12.68 30.32 -10.80
C THR A 60 13.40 29.98 -12.09
N GLN A 61 12.68 30.17 -13.18
CA GLN A 61 13.14 29.86 -14.52
C GLN A 61 13.08 31.11 -15.37
N LYS A 62 14.05 31.27 -16.26
CA LYS A 62 14.01 32.23 -17.35
C LYS A 62 14.24 31.49 -18.65
N GLU A 63 13.52 31.82 -19.71
CA GLU A 63 13.64 31.07 -20.96
C GLU A 63 13.75 31.93 -22.21
N ASP A 64 14.51 31.44 -23.17
CA ASP A 64 14.53 31.92 -24.56
C ASP A 64 13.97 30.84 -25.51
N ALA A 65 14.24 30.96 -26.81
CA ALA A 65 13.75 30.03 -27.82
C ALA A 65 14.34 28.61 -27.70
N GLY A 66 15.52 28.45 -27.12
CA GLY A 66 16.25 27.18 -27.08
C GLY A 66 16.80 26.76 -25.71
N THR A 67 16.72 27.61 -24.70
CA THR A 67 17.30 27.33 -23.38
C THR A 67 16.40 27.79 -22.23
N ILE A 68 16.34 26.97 -21.18
CA ILE A 68 15.78 27.29 -19.85
C ILE A 68 16.95 27.49 -18.90
N TYR A 69 17.02 28.69 -18.34
CA TYR A 69 18.00 29.05 -17.34
C TYR A 69 17.36 28.90 -15.96
N TYR A 70 18.13 28.31 -15.05
CA TYR A 70 17.80 28.19 -13.64
C TYR A 70 18.84 28.88 -12.77
N ASN A 71 18.42 29.27 -11.58
CA ASN A 71 19.28 29.90 -10.59
C ASN A 71 19.92 28.87 -9.63
N ALA A 72 21.24 28.72 -9.70
CA ALA A 72 21.99 27.77 -8.88
C ALA A 72 21.79 27.95 -7.36
N SER A 73 21.56 29.17 -6.87
CA SER A 73 21.40 29.41 -5.43
C SER A 73 20.13 28.81 -4.86
N GLU A 74 19.09 28.61 -5.68
CA GLU A 74 17.83 28.00 -5.25
C GLU A 74 18.01 26.50 -5.01
N PHE A 75 18.77 25.81 -5.87
CA PHE A 75 19.16 24.41 -5.64
C PHE A 75 20.11 24.24 -4.45
N ALA A 76 20.96 25.24 -4.17
CA ALA A 76 21.80 25.22 -2.98
C ALA A 76 20.96 25.35 -1.69
N ALA A 77 19.91 26.16 -1.70
CA ALA A 77 19.00 26.33 -0.56
C ALA A 77 18.04 25.14 -0.41
N GLN A 78 17.52 24.63 -1.52
CA GLN A 78 16.57 23.52 -1.58
C GLN A 78 17.03 22.55 -2.67
N PRO A 79 17.84 21.54 -2.31
CA PRO A 79 18.33 20.55 -3.26
C PRO A 79 17.22 19.81 -4.00
N LEU A 80 17.43 19.57 -5.30
CA LEU A 80 16.61 18.66 -6.08
C LEU A 80 16.70 17.25 -5.48
N VAL A 81 15.57 16.55 -5.37
CA VAL A 81 15.50 15.16 -4.93
C VAL A 81 15.32 14.28 -6.15
N MET A 82 16.25 13.38 -6.39
CA MET A 82 16.21 12.43 -7.51
C MET A 82 16.02 11.01 -6.98
N ILE A 83 15.24 10.21 -7.71
CA ILE A 83 15.16 8.77 -7.46
C ILE A 83 16.39 8.09 -8.05
N LYS A 84 17.08 7.30 -7.24
CA LYS A 84 18.14 6.41 -7.68
C LYS A 84 17.69 4.96 -7.57
N HIS A 85 17.91 4.24 -8.66
CA HIS A 85 17.81 2.79 -8.68
C HIS A 85 19.21 2.23 -8.39
N GLU A 86 19.39 1.70 -7.18
CA GLU A 86 20.61 0.99 -6.80
C GLU A 86 20.55 -0.45 -7.30
N ASP A 87 21.67 -0.93 -7.85
CA ASP A 87 21.82 -2.31 -8.29
C ASP A 87 21.53 -3.29 -7.15
N GLY A 88 20.68 -4.29 -7.40
CA GLY A 88 20.26 -5.28 -6.42
C GLY A 88 19.18 -6.22 -6.96
N THR A 89 18.87 -7.29 -6.22
CA THR A 89 17.75 -8.19 -6.54
C THR A 89 16.94 -8.47 -5.27
N PRO A 90 15.82 -7.76 -5.04
CA PRO A 90 15.24 -6.70 -5.87
C PRO A 90 16.07 -5.39 -5.86
N PRO A 91 15.97 -4.54 -6.90
CA PRO A 91 16.64 -3.25 -6.93
C PRO A 91 16.15 -2.39 -5.77
N LYS A 92 17.08 -1.67 -5.15
CA LYS A 92 16.76 -0.79 -4.02
C LYS A 92 16.57 0.62 -4.54
N ILE A 93 15.48 1.25 -4.12
CA ILE A 93 15.11 2.58 -4.59
C ILE A 93 15.40 3.56 -3.46
N THR A 94 16.23 4.56 -3.73
CA THR A 94 16.62 5.58 -2.76
C THR A 94 16.37 6.97 -3.34
N LYS A 95 16.10 7.94 -2.46
CA LYS A 95 15.94 9.35 -2.81
C LYS A 95 17.19 10.11 -2.37
N GLU A 96 17.87 10.74 -3.31
CA GLU A 96 19.11 11.49 -3.05
C GLU A 96 18.89 12.99 -3.30
N LYS A 97 19.43 13.82 -2.40
CA LYS A 97 19.51 15.26 -2.60
C LYS A 97 20.71 15.59 -3.47
N VAL A 98 20.47 16.20 -4.62
CA VAL A 98 21.49 16.56 -5.61
C VAL A 98 22.17 17.87 -5.18
N PRO A 99 23.51 17.89 -5.04
CA PRO A 99 24.26 19.12 -4.81
C PRO A 99 24.14 20.10 -5.99
N ALA A 100 24.13 21.40 -5.71
CA ALA A 100 23.95 22.44 -6.73
C ALA A 100 25.04 22.40 -7.83
N GLU A 101 26.25 21.94 -7.51
CA GLU A 101 27.36 21.82 -8.45
C GLU A 101 27.12 20.77 -9.54
N LYS A 102 26.26 19.78 -9.25
CA LYS A 102 25.91 18.69 -10.17
C LYS A 102 24.71 19.00 -11.06
N MET A 103 24.08 20.17 -10.91
CA MET A 103 22.87 20.50 -11.65
C MET A 103 23.08 20.66 -13.17
N ASN A 104 24.33 20.80 -13.61
CA ASN A 104 24.70 20.80 -15.03
C ASN A 104 25.13 19.43 -15.55
N GLU A 105 25.05 18.37 -14.74
CA GLU A 105 25.24 16.99 -15.21
C GLU A 105 24.01 16.54 -16.02
N LEU A 106 24.23 15.87 -17.16
CA LEU A 106 23.16 15.48 -18.08
C LEU A 106 22.05 14.67 -17.39
N THR A 107 22.40 13.71 -16.54
CA THR A 107 21.45 12.86 -15.82
C THR A 107 20.54 13.66 -14.87
N VAL A 108 21.08 14.71 -14.23
CA VAL A 108 20.30 15.59 -13.35
C VAL A 108 19.38 16.49 -14.16
N GLN A 109 19.86 16.98 -15.31
CA GLN A 109 19.04 17.77 -16.22
C GLN A 109 17.91 16.94 -16.84
N ASP A 110 18.15 15.66 -17.15
CA ASP A 110 17.12 14.75 -17.65
C ASP A 110 15.98 14.57 -16.64
N GLU A 111 16.32 14.39 -15.36
CA GLU A 111 15.36 14.35 -14.25
C GLU A 111 14.58 15.67 -14.14
N LEU A 112 15.30 16.80 -14.11
CA LEU A 112 14.67 18.12 -13.95
C LEU A 112 13.72 18.44 -15.12
N ARG A 113 14.13 18.10 -16.35
CA ARG A 113 13.35 18.24 -17.58
C ARG A 113 12.03 17.49 -17.49
N SER A 114 12.00 16.35 -16.80
CA SER A 114 10.81 15.53 -16.64
C SER A 114 9.66 16.28 -15.93
N TYR A 115 9.97 17.29 -15.11
CA TYR A 115 8.98 18.11 -14.39
C TYR A 115 8.50 19.34 -15.19
N GLU A 116 9.07 19.59 -16.37
CA GLU A 116 8.77 20.76 -17.19
C GLU A 116 7.53 20.59 -18.06
N LEU A 117 7.02 21.72 -18.59
CA LEU A 117 5.97 21.71 -19.60
C LEU A 117 6.47 21.06 -20.90
N PRO A 118 5.58 20.47 -21.73
CA PRO A 118 5.98 19.80 -22.98
C PRO A 118 6.82 20.67 -23.92
N GLU A 119 6.44 21.94 -24.09
CA GLU A 119 7.15 22.94 -24.89
C GLU A 119 8.52 23.33 -24.31
N GLN A 120 8.76 23.04 -23.04
CA GLN A 120 10.01 23.29 -22.32
C GLN A 120 10.94 22.08 -22.35
N GLN A 121 10.40 20.86 -22.51
CA GLN A 121 11.19 19.63 -22.52
C GLN A 121 12.19 19.55 -23.68
N GLU A 122 11.91 20.18 -24.82
CA GLU A 122 12.84 20.19 -25.96
C GLU A 122 14.01 21.18 -25.80
N LYS A 123 13.96 22.06 -24.79
CA LYS A 123 14.97 23.11 -24.57
C LYS A 123 16.18 22.56 -23.81
N GLU A 124 17.34 23.19 -24.04
CA GLU A 124 18.53 22.97 -23.22
C GLU A 124 18.29 23.52 -21.80
N ILE A 125 18.77 22.84 -20.77
CA ILE A 125 18.71 23.34 -19.39
C ILE A 125 20.10 23.87 -19.02
N LYS A 126 20.17 25.08 -18.47
CA LYS A 126 21.41 25.66 -17.93
C LYS A 126 21.19 26.18 -16.52
N VAL A 127 21.96 25.67 -15.57
CA VAL A 127 21.96 26.19 -14.19
C VAL A 127 23.11 27.16 -14.04
N VAL A 128 22.78 28.44 -13.87
CA VAL A 128 23.72 29.56 -13.86
C VAL A 128 23.79 30.22 -12.49
N SER A 129 24.82 31.04 -12.28
CA SER A 129 24.95 31.81 -11.03
C SER A 129 23.81 32.81 -10.86
N GLN A 130 23.48 33.18 -9.61
CA GLN A 130 22.48 34.22 -9.31
C GLN A 130 22.76 35.54 -10.06
N THR A 131 24.03 35.92 -10.16
CA THR A 131 24.44 37.17 -10.84
C THR A 131 24.13 37.11 -12.33
N GLU A 132 24.46 36.00 -12.99
CA GLU A 132 24.17 35.78 -14.40
C GLU A 132 22.67 35.69 -14.64
N PHE A 133 21.95 34.92 -13.81
CA PHE A 133 20.50 34.79 -13.87
C PHE A 133 19.79 36.15 -13.79
N ASN A 134 20.25 37.05 -12.92
CA ASN A 134 19.67 38.39 -12.76
C ASN A 134 19.91 39.31 -13.96
N GLN A 135 20.98 39.09 -14.72
CA GLN A 135 21.30 39.87 -15.93
C GLN A 135 20.45 39.46 -17.14
N LEU A 136 19.89 38.25 -17.13
CA LEU A 136 19.00 37.78 -18.19
C LEU A 136 17.67 38.55 -18.15
N ASN A 137 17.41 39.34 -19.19
CA ASN A 137 16.14 40.05 -19.38
C ASN A 137 15.18 39.19 -20.22
N LEU A 138 14.75 38.07 -19.65
CA LEU A 138 13.90 37.06 -20.28
C LEU A 138 12.60 36.86 -19.48
N PRO A 139 11.52 36.35 -20.10
CA PRO A 139 10.30 35.95 -19.40
C PRO A 139 10.61 34.98 -18.27
N GLN A 140 9.97 35.18 -17.12
CA GLN A 140 10.19 34.40 -15.92
C GLN A 140 8.98 33.49 -15.63
N SER A 141 9.26 32.23 -15.31
CA SER A 141 8.29 31.25 -14.80
C SER A 141 8.81 30.62 -13.50
N THR A 142 8.05 29.71 -12.91
CA THR A 142 8.44 29.03 -11.67
C THR A 142 8.00 27.58 -11.71
N LEU A 143 8.91 26.67 -11.39
CA LEU A 143 8.61 25.27 -11.11
C LEU A 143 8.59 25.07 -9.60
N GLN A 144 7.52 24.49 -9.08
CA GLN A 144 7.41 24.17 -7.66
C GLN A 144 7.19 22.67 -7.46
N LEU A 145 8.04 22.05 -6.66
CA LEU A 145 8.04 20.63 -6.36
C LEU A 145 7.74 20.44 -4.87
N VAL A 146 6.75 19.60 -4.55
CA VAL A 146 6.21 19.48 -3.19
C VAL A 146 6.21 18.03 -2.73
N GLN A 147 6.60 17.80 -1.48
CA GLN A 147 6.41 16.55 -0.75
C GLN A 147 5.55 16.80 0.49
N VAL A 148 4.71 15.84 0.82
CA VAL A 148 3.88 15.81 2.03
C VAL A 148 4.29 14.65 2.92
N LYS A 149 3.80 14.64 4.16
CA LYS A 149 4.08 13.56 5.11
C LYS A 149 3.38 12.26 4.74
N ASP A 150 2.15 12.36 4.27
CA ASP A 150 1.30 11.23 3.90
C ASP A 150 0.54 11.59 2.62
N PHE A 151 0.99 11.00 1.52
CA PHE A 151 0.40 11.20 0.20
C PHE A 151 -1.06 10.72 0.15
N GLN A 152 -1.36 9.56 0.74
CA GLN A 152 -2.69 8.97 0.70
C GLN A 152 -3.69 9.82 1.49
N ALA A 153 -3.29 10.37 2.63
CA ALA A 153 -4.11 11.28 3.42
C ALA A 153 -4.39 12.62 2.71
N ASN A 154 -3.50 13.03 1.79
CA ASN A 154 -3.61 14.28 1.02
C ASN A 154 -4.02 14.07 -0.45
N LEU A 155 -4.50 12.88 -0.81
CA LEU A 155 -4.76 12.50 -2.20
C LEU A 155 -5.72 13.46 -2.90
N GLU A 156 -6.86 13.78 -2.29
CA GLU A 156 -7.88 14.65 -2.88
C GLU A 156 -7.40 16.12 -3.04
N PRO A 157 -6.79 16.76 -2.03
CA PRO A 157 -6.14 18.07 -2.21
C PRO A 157 -5.07 18.08 -3.31
N ILE A 158 -4.22 17.05 -3.38
CA ILE A 158 -3.16 16.92 -4.39
C ILE A 158 -3.77 16.77 -5.79
N LYS A 159 -4.79 15.92 -5.94
CA LYS A 159 -5.56 15.77 -7.18
C LYS A 159 -6.10 17.10 -7.67
N ALA A 160 -6.70 17.89 -6.77
CA ALA A 160 -7.27 19.19 -7.11
C ALA A 160 -6.18 20.15 -7.63
N LEU A 161 -5.02 20.19 -6.97
CA LEU A 161 -3.87 20.99 -7.39
C LEU A 161 -3.26 20.52 -8.72
N ALA A 162 -3.08 19.22 -8.92
CA ALA A 162 -2.60 18.65 -10.18
C ALA A 162 -3.56 18.95 -11.35
N THR A 163 -4.88 18.84 -11.11
CA THR A 163 -5.91 19.21 -12.09
C THR A 163 -5.88 20.72 -12.39
N GLN A 164 -5.65 21.55 -11.37
CA GLN A 164 -5.50 23.00 -11.53
C GLN A 164 -4.23 23.34 -12.33
N ASN A 165 -3.12 22.62 -12.12
CA ASN A 165 -1.90 22.75 -12.92
C ASN A 165 -2.16 22.46 -14.41
N LYS A 166 -2.88 21.37 -14.73
CA LYS A 166 -3.30 21.04 -16.11
C LYS A 166 -4.26 22.07 -16.70
N THR A 167 -5.09 22.70 -15.88
CA THR A 167 -6.01 23.77 -16.31
C THR A 167 -5.26 25.04 -16.65
N ASN A 168 -4.28 25.40 -15.81
CA ASN A 168 -3.46 26.60 -15.97
C ASN A 168 -2.43 26.45 -17.10
N ASN A 169 -2.02 25.22 -17.41
CA ASN A 169 -1.05 24.90 -18.45
C ASN A 169 -1.63 23.88 -19.45
N PRO A 170 -2.36 24.34 -20.50
CA PRO A 170 -3.10 23.46 -21.41
C PRO A 170 -2.24 22.44 -22.17
N SER A 171 -0.94 22.68 -22.32
CA SER A 171 -0.01 21.72 -22.95
C SER A 171 0.05 20.39 -22.17
N LEU A 172 -0.07 20.43 -20.84
CA LEU A 172 -0.12 19.23 -20.00
C LEU A 172 -1.36 18.36 -20.22
N GLN A 173 -2.43 18.89 -20.82
CA GLN A 173 -3.63 18.11 -21.13
C GLN A 173 -3.43 17.15 -22.31
N LYS A 174 -2.43 17.40 -23.14
CA LYS A 174 -2.09 16.56 -24.30
C LYS A 174 -1.15 15.41 -23.93
N VAL A 175 -0.65 15.40 -22.70
CA VAL A 175 0.28 14.39 -22.21
C VAL A 175 -0.51 13.32 -21.48
N GLU A 176 -0.39 12.08 -21.96
CA GLU A 176 -1.08 10.92 -21.38
C GLU A 176 -0.45 10.50 -20.03
N TYR A 177 0.86 10.67 -19.88
CA TYR A 177 1.61 10.38 -18.65
C TYR A 177 2.48 11.58 -18.27
N SER A 178 2.11 12.28 -17.21
CA SER A 178 2.94 13.34 -16.63
C SER A 178 3.71 12.82 -15.40
N ASN A 179 4.70 13.58 -14.92
CA ASN A 179 5.41 13.28 -13.66
C ASN A 179 4.62 13.64 -12.40
N GLN A 180 3.29 13.67 -12.49
CA GLN A 180 2.42 13.83 -11.33
C GLN A 180 2.24 12.49 -10.62
N LYS A 181 2.64 12.41 -9.35
CA LYS A 181 2.48 11.20 -8.53
C LYS A 181 1.03 10.72 -8.45
N TYR A 182 0.08 11.64 -8.41
CA TYR A 182 -1.35 11.32 -8.42
C TYR A 182 -1.78 10.54 -9.67
N GLU A 183 -1.26 10.90 -10.84
CA GLU A 183 -1.60 10.21 -12.08
C GLU A 183 -1.00 8.81 -12.12
N MET A 184 0.24 8.66 -11.64
CA MET A 184 0.86 7.34 -11.46
C MET A 184 0.07 6.47 -10.47
N TYR A 185 -0.36 7.05 -9.35
CA TYR A 185 -1.25 6.39 -8.40
C TYR A 185 -2.55 5.92 -9.06
N GLU A 186 -3.21 6.75 -9.86
CA GLU A 186 -4.44 6.34 -10.56
C GLU A 186 -4.21 5.17 -11.52
N VAL A 187 -3.08 5.16 -12.24
CA VAL A 187 -2.71 4.06 -13.13
C VAL A 187 -2.53 2.77 -12.32
N TYR A 188 -1.71 2.77 -11.27
CA TYR A 188 -1.48 1.56 -10.45
C TYR A 188 -2.74 1.12 -9.71
N ASN A 189 -3.51 2.08 -9.17
CA ASN A 189 -4.78 1.79 -8.52
C ASN A 189 -5.78 1.17 -9.50
N SER A 190 -5.86 1.65 -10.75
CA SER A 190 -6.71 1.06 -11.79
C SER A 190 -6.30 -0.38 -12.11
N LEU A 191 -4.99 -0.67 -12.16
CA LEU A 191 -4.46 -1.99 -12.46
C LEU A 191 -4.69 -3.00 -11.32
N PHE A 192 -4.52 -2.59 -10.05
CA PHE A 192 -4.43 -3.52 -8.92
C PHE A 192 -5.64 -3.51 -7.97
N SER A 193 -6.47 -2.47 -7.96
CA SER A 193 -7.63 -2.37 -7.04
C SER A 193 -8.63 -3.51 -7.22
N GLY A 194 -8.79 -4.03 -8.45
CA GLY A 194 -9.63 -5.20 -8.72
C GLY A 194 -9.12 -6.47 -8.02
N PHE A 195 -7.80 -6.66 -7.98
CA PHE A 195 -7.18 -7.79 -7.28
C PHE A 195 -7.23 -7.63 -5.76
N GLU A 196 -7.04 -6.42 -5.24
CA GLU A 196 -7.26 -6.08 -3.83
C GLU A 196 -8.69 -6.47 -3.41
N PHE A 197 -9.69 -5.98 -4.14
CA PHE A 197 -11.09 -6.27 -3.87
C PHE A 197 -11.39 -7.76 -3.93
N MET A 198 -10.90 -8.45 -4.96
CA MET A 198 -11.09 -9.89 -5.12
C MET A 198 -10.49 -10.67 -3.96
N GLY A 199 -9.29 -10.31 -3.51
CA GLY A 199 -8.63 -10.92 -2.35
C GLY A 199 -9.46 -10.79 -1.08
N PHE A 200 -9.96 -9.59 -0.77
CA PHE A 200 -10.81 -9.40 0.41
C PHE A 200 -12.16 -10.08 0.30
N PHE A 201 -12.82 -9.99 -0.86
CA PHE A 201 -14.12 -10.62 -1.10
C PHE A 201 -14.03 -12.16 -0.99
N LEU A 202 -13.07 -12.78 -1.67
CA LEU A 202 -12.84 -14.22 -1.59
C LEU A 202 -12.40 -14.64 -0.18
N GLY A 203 -11.58 -13.83 0.48
CA GLY A 203 -11.17 -14.05 1.87
C GLY A 203 -12.37 -14.17 2.82
N LEU A 204 -13.31 -13.23 2.74
CA LEU A 204 -14.55 -13.26 3.51
C LEU A 204 -15.45 -14.44 3.12
N ALA A 205 -15.61 -14.72 1.82
CA ALA A 205 -16.40 -15.84 1.35
C ALA A 205 -15.87 -17.18 1.89
N PHE A 206 -14.57 -17.43 1.77
CA PHE A 206 -13.95 -18.64 2.31
C PHE A 206 -13.95 -18.70 3.84
N LEU A 207 -13.89 -17.55 4.53
CA LEU A 207 -14.04 -17.50 5.98
C LEU A 207 -15.43 -17.99 6.41
N THR A 208 -16.49 -17.53 5.74
CA THR A 208 -17.86 -18.02 6.04
C THR A 208 -18.01 -19.51 5.72
N MET A 209 -17.42 -19.98 4.62
CA MET A 209 -17.41 -21.39 4.23
C MET A 209 -16.65 -22.25 5.25
N LEU A 210 -15.49 -21.77 5.71
CA LEU A 210 -14.67 -22.42 6.75
C LEU A 210 -15.46 -22.56 8.05
N ALA A 211 -16.12 -21.48 8.49
CA ALA A 211 -16.96 -21.51 9.68
C ALA A 211 -18.11 -22.51 9.53
N SER A 212 -18.84 -22.48 8.41
CA SER A 212 -19.92 -23.45 8.15
C SER A 212 -19.42 -24.90 8.16
N CYS A 213 -18.29 -25.18 7.50
CA CYS A 213 -17.70 -26.51 7.43
C CYS A 213 -17.26 -27.02 8.82
N LEU A 214 -16.62 -26.17 9.63
CA LEU A 214 -16.20 -26.50 10.99
C LEU A 214 -17.40 -26.78 11.90
N MET A 215 -18.42 -25.91 11.88
CA MET A 215 -19.63 -26.12 12.67
C MET A 215 -20.33 -27.42 12.28
N PHE A 216 -20.50 -27.66 10.97
CA PHE A 216 -21.10 -28.89 10.46
C PHE A 216 -20.31 -30.12 10.92
N LYS A 217 -18.97 -30.07 10.84
CA LYS A 217 -18.13 -31.17 11.27
C LYS A 217 -18.33 -31.50 12.74
N ILE A 218 -18.42 -30.48 13.59
CA ILE A 218 -18.60 -30.65 15.03
C ILE A 218 -20.01 -31.13 15.38
N LEU A 219 -21.03 -30.52 14.80
CA LEU A 219 -22.42 -30.91 15.04
C LEU A 219 -22.73 -32.32 14.51
N SER A 220 -22.14 -32.73 13.39
CA SER A 220 -22.33 -34.07 12.84
C SER A 220 -21.81 -35.18 13.76
N GLY A 221 -20.78 -34.91 14.59
CA GLY A 221 -20.25 -35.85 15.58
C GLY A 221 -20.99 -35.84 16.92
N SER A 222 -21.78 -34.80 17.21
CA SER A 222 -22.36 -34.55 18.53
C SER A 222 -23.19 -35.70 19.10
N LYS A 223 -23.98 -36.40 18.27
CA LYS A 223 -24.86 -37.50 18.73
C LYS A 223 -24.07 -38.67 19.33
N SER A 224 -22.96 -39.06 18.69
CA SER A 224 -22.10 -40.14 19.18
C SER A 224 -21.37 -39.70 20.45
N ASP A 225 -20.91 -38.46 20.48
CA ASP A 225 -20.23 -37.88 21.63
C ASP A 225 -21.13 -37.78 22.85
N ILE A 226 -22.40 -37.36 22.70
CA ILE A 226 -23.39 -37.33 23.80
C ILE A 226 -23.43 -38.69 24.51
N ALA A 227 -23.59 -39.79 23.77
CA ALA A 227 -23.66 -41.13 24.35
C ALA A 227 -22.36 -41.52 25.09
N ARG A 228 -21.19 -41.19 24.50
CA ARG A 228 -19.86 -41.47 25.10
C ARG A 228 -19.66 -40.68 26.39
N TYR A 229 -19.93 -39.38 26.38
CA TYR A 229 -19.75 -38.51 27.53
C TYR A 229 -20.78 -38.80 28.64
N GLU A 230 -22.00 -39.21 28.31
CA GLU A 230 -23.00 -39.69 29.29
C GLU A 230 -22.54 -40.97 30.00
N MET A 231 -21.94 -41.92 29.30
CA MET A 231 -21.40 -43.14 29.90
C MET A 231 -20.26 -42.82 30.88
N LEU A 232 -19.32 -41.96 30.47
CA LEU A 232 -18.21 -41.53 31.34
C LEU A 232 -18.72 -40.78 32.58
N GLU A 233 -19.78 -39.99 32.45
CA GLU A 233 -20.42 -39.32 33.59
C GLU A 233 -21.08 -40.34 34.54
N LYS A 234 -21.77 -41.36 34.01
CA LYS A 234 -22.39 -42.44 34.81
C LYS A 234 -21.37 -43.29 35.58
N ILE A 235 -20.16 -43.46 35.04
CA ILE A 235 -19.06 -44.18 35.70
C ILE A 235 -18.37 -43.31 36.79
N GLY A 236 -18.74 -42.03 36.91
CA GLY A 236 -18.29 -41.15 38.00
C GLY A 236 -17.23 -40.13 37.61
N THR A 237 -17.01 -39.88 36.32
CA THR A 237 -16.03 -38.88 35.86
C THR A 237 -16.46 -37.47 36.25
N ARG A 238 -15.55 -36.69 36.86
CA ARG A 238 -15.81 -35.29 37.22
C ARG A 238 -16.14 -34.45 35.98
N ARG A 239 -17.22 -33.67 36.01
CA ARG A 239 -17.63 -32.78 34.90
C ARG A 239 -16.54 -31.80 34.44
N GLY A 240 -15.64 -31.37 35.33
CA GLY A 240 -14.49 -30.53 34.96
C GLY A 240 -13.54 -31.22 33.98
N LEU A 241 -13.29 -32.53 34.16
CA LEU A 241 -12.47 -33.34 33.26
C LEU A 241 -13.17 -33.58 31.92
N LEU A 242 -14.50 -33.82 31.94
CA LEU A 242 -15.29 -33.95 30.71
C LEU A 242 -15.25 -32.67 29.87
N LYS A 243 -15.45 -31.50 30.48
CA LYS A 243 -15.32 -30.20 29.80
C LYS A 243 -13.91 -29.99 29.26
N GLN A 244 -12.88 -30.37 30.01
CA GLN A 244 -11.49 -30.26 29.53
C GLN A 244 -11.22 -31.16 28.32
N SER A 245 -11.76 -32.38 28.32
CA SER A 245 -11.68 -33.31 27.19
C SER A 245 -12.32 -32.69 25.94
N ILE A 246 -13.54 -32.15 26.07
CA ILE A 246 -14.24 -31.49 24.96
C ILE A 246 -13.43 -30.32 24.40
N ARG A 247 -12.89 -29.45 25.26
CA ARG A 247 -12.04 -28.32 24.82
C ARG A 247 -10.81 -28.80 24.04
N ARG A 248 -10.17 -29.89 24.48
CA ARG A 248 -9.01 -30.45 23.77
C ARG A 248 -9.39 -31.06 22.43
N GLU A 249 -10.48 -31.81 22.37
CA GLU A 249 -10.98 -32.44 21.15
C GLU A 249 -11.34 -31.39 20.09
N VAL A 250 -12.17 -30.40 20.46
CA VAL A 250 -12.49 -29.27 19.59
C VAL A 250 -11.24 -28.45 19.26
N GLY A 251 -10.35 -28.24 20.23
CA GLY A 251 -9.10 -27.49 20.04
C GLY A 251 -8.19 -28.12 18.99
N VAL A 252 -8.02 -29.44 19.00
CA VAL A 252 -7.22 -30.16 18.00
C VAL A 252 -7.86 -30.04 16.60
N LEU A 253 -9.19 -30.11 16.51
CA LEU A 253 -9.92 -29.95 15.24
C LEU A 253 -9.75 -28.56 14.62
N PHE A 254 -9.45 -27.54 15.42
CA PHE A 254 -9.16 -26.18 14.95
C PHE A 254 -7.66 -25.97 14.70
N LEU A 255 -6.81 -26.34 15.67
CA LEU A 255 -5.37 -26.05 15.62
C LEU A 255 -4.66 -26.81 14.50
N ALA A 256 -4.95 -28.10 14.33
CA ALA A 256 -4.26 -28.91 13.32
C ALA A 256 -4.44 -28.37 11.89
N PRO A 257 -5.67 -28.09 11.40
CA PRO A 257 -5.85 -27.46 10.09
C PRO A 257 -5.37 -26.01 10.04
N GLY A 258 -5.45 -25.26 11.15
CA GLY A 258 -4.97 -23.87 11.20
C GLY A 258 -3.46 -23.76 10.99
N ILE A 259 -2.67 -24.60 11.68
CA ILE A 259 -1.20 -24.64 11.50
C ILE A 259 -0.85 -25.02 10.06
N LEU A 260 -1.48 -26.06 9.51
CA LEU A 260 -1.26 -26.46 8.12
C LEU A 260 -1.64 -25.35 7.14
N GLY A 261 -2.73 -24.62 7.41
CA GLY A 261 -3.17 -23.51 6.58
C GLY A 261 -2.19 -22.34 6.59
N VAL A 262 -1.64 -21.99 7.76
CA VAL A 262 -0.59 -20.97 7.89
C VAL A 262 0.65 -21.33 7.06
N VAL A 263 1.14 -22.57 7.18
CA VAL A 263 2.28 -23.05 6.40
C VAL A 263 1.99 -22.95 4.89
N HIS A 264 0.78 -23.35 4.48
CA HIS A 264 0.37 -23.26 3.08
C HIS A 264 0.35 -21.83 2.56
N VAL A 265 -0.16 -20.86 3.33
CA VAL A 265 -0.17 -19.43 2.94
C VAL A 265 1.26 -18.90 2.81
N LEU A 266 2.13 -19.18 3.78
CA LEU A 266 3.51 -18.71 3.75
C LEU A 266 4.28 -19.22 2.53
N PHE A 267 4.06 -20.47 2.13
CA PHE A 267 4.64 -21.02 0.90
C PHE A 267 3.98 -20.44 -0.36
N GLY A 268 2.65 -20.32 -0.37
CA GLY A 268 1.90 -19.76 -1.49
C GLY A 268 2.30 -18.33 -1.84
N LEU A 269 2.61 -17.49 -0.84
CA LEU A 269 3.07 -16.12 -1.07
C LEU A 269 4.39 -16.03 -1.85
N GLN A 270 5.23 -17.07 -1.84
CA GLN A 270 6.45 -17.09 -2.65
C GLN A 270 6.13 -17.01 -4.14
N MET A 271 5.01 -17.62 -4.58
CA MET A 271 4.58 -17.56 -5.99
C MET A 271 4.11 -16.16 -6.39
N PHE A 272 3.68 -15.34 -5.42
CA PHE A 272 3.27 -13.95 -5.67
C PHE A 272 4.46 -12.99 -5.81
N GLY A 273 5.69 -13.43 -5.57
CA GLY A 273 6.89 -12.62 -5.85
C GLY A 273 7.09 -12.26 -7.33
N LEU A 274 6.36 -12.92 -8.24
CA LEU A 274 6.32 -12.55 -9.66
C LEU A 274 5.38 -11.37 -9.96
N PHE A 275 4.43 -11.09 -9.06
CA PHE A 275 3.38 -10.08 -9.26
C PHE A 275 3.49 -8.89 -8.30
N MET A 276 4.26 -9.03 -7.22
CA MET A 276 4.42 -8.01 -6.18
C MET A 276 5.89 -7.91 -5.78
N GLN A 277 6.36 -6.70 -5.49
CA GLN A 277 7.72 -6.45 -5.01
C GLN A 277 7.96 -7.05 -3.63
N ASN A 278 6.97 -6.98 -2.73
CA ASN A 278 7.09 -7.51 -1.37
C ASN A 278 5.80 -8.21 -0.89
N PRO A 279 5.59 -9.48 -1.27
CA PRO A 279 4.38 -10.25 -0.92
C PRO A 279 4.15 -10.45 0.59
N TYR A 280 5.19 -10.25 1.41
CA TYR A 280 5.13 -10.45 2.86
C TYR A 280 4.95 -9.13 3.64
N LYS A 281 4.93 -7.99 2.95
CA LYS A 281 4.74 -6.68 3.58
C LYS A 281 3.41 -6.62 4.33
N ASP A 282 3.46 -6.23 5.60
CA ASP A 282 2.31 -6.14 6.50
C ASP A 282 1.48 -7.42 6.68
N ILE A 283 2.05 -8.60 6.40
CA ILE A 283 1.40 -9.91 6.58
C ILE A 283 0.83 -10.14 7.98
N TRP A 284 1.41 -9.48 8.99
CA TRP A 284 0.95 -9.57 10.37
C TRP A 284 -0.49 -9.04 10.55
N VAL A 285 -0.94 -8.10 9.71
CA VAL A 285 -2.29 -7.50 9.80
C VAL A 285 -3.39 -8.54 9.51
N PRO A 286 -3.45 -9.19 8.32
CA PRO A 286 -4.48 -10.18 8.02
C PRO A 286 -4.34 -11.40 8.92
N PHE A 287 -3.12 -11.81 9.28
CA PHE A 287 -2.89 -12.92 10.22
C PHE A 287 -3.48 -12.63 11.59
N THR A 288 -3.22 -11.45 12.15
CA THR A 288 -3.73 -11.08 13.48
C THR A 288 -5.26 -11.02 13.48
N ILE A 289 -5.86 -10.34 12.50
CA ILE A 289 -7.32 -10.24 12.37
C ILE A 289 -7.93 -11.64 12.24
N PHE A 290 -7.36 -12.47 11.36
CA PHE A 290 -7.85 -13.83 11.13
C PHE A 290 -7.73 -14.69 12.38
N PHE A 291 -6.59 -14.67 13.09
CA PHE A 291 -6.42 -15.43 14.33
C PHE A 291 -7.39 -15.00 15.42
N VAL A 292 -7.63 -13.69 15.57
CA VAL A 292 -8.62 -13.18 16.53
C VAL A 292 -10.01 -13.71 16.19
N LEU A 293 -10.45 -13.59 14.93
CA LEU A 293 -11.75 -14.10 14.49
C LEU A 293 -11.85 -15.62 14.67
N TYR A 294 -10.80 -16.35 14.29
CA TYR A 294 -10.74 -17.81 14.40
C TYR A 294 -10.77 -18.28 15.85
N PHE A 295 -10.09 -17.56 16.75
CA PHE A 295 -10.10 -17.85 18.19
C PHE A 295 -11.46 -17.56 18.83
N ILE A 296 -12.09 -16.42 18.51
CA ILE A 296 -13.46 -16.11 18.95
C ILE A 296 -14.39 -17.23 18.50
N TYR A 297 -14.28 -17.63 17.24
CA TYR A 297 -15.08 -18.70 16.67
C TYR A 297 -14.84 -20.06 17.35
N TYR A 298 -13.60 -20.40 17.71
CA TYR A 298 -13.27 -21.55 18.53
C TYR A 298 -13.95 -21.51 19.91
N VAL A 299 -13.92 -20.37 20.60
CA VAL A 299 -14.54 -20.22 21.93
C VAL A 299 -16.06 -20.40 21.83
N LEU A 300 -16.70 -19.76 20.86
CA LEU A 300 -18.14 -19.88 20.61
C LEU A 300 -18.53 -21.33 20.29
N THR A 301 -17.76 -21.98 19.42
CA THR A 301 -18.01 -23.36 19.01
C THR A 301 -17.85 -24.32 20.19
N THR A 302 -16.80 -24.13 20.99
CA THR A 302 -16.54 -24.93 22.19
C THR A 302 -17.65 -24.74 23.23
N TRP A 303 -18.12 -23.51 23.43
CA TRP A 303 -19.22 -23.21 24.35
C TRP A 303 -20.53 -23.87 23.91
N LEU A 304 -20.90 -23.69 22.64
CA LEU A 304 -22.09 -24.30 22.04
C LEU A 304 -22.03 -25.83 22.13
N TYR A 305 -20.90 -26.41 21.73
CA TYR A 305 -20.70 -27.85 21.71
C TYR A 305 -20.72 -28.47 23.11
N THR A 306 -20.09 -27.81 24.09
CA THR A 306 -20.15 -28.25 25.50
C THR A 306 -21.59 -28.24 26.01
N GLY A 307 -22.41 -27.26 25.62
CA GLY A 307 -23.82 -27.19 25.98
C GLY A 307 -24.67 -28.31 25.36
N ILE A 308 -24.33 -28.72 24.12
CA ILE A 308 -25.00 -29.82 23.41
C ILE A 308 -24.62 -31.17 24.04
N VAL A 309 -23.33 -31.41 24.30
CA VAL A 309 -22.82 -32.71 24.77
C VAL A 309 -23.07 -32.93 26.27
N LEU A 310 -22.91 -31.90 27.10
CA LEU A 310 -23.08 -32.01 28.55
C LEU A 310 -24.36 -31.30 28.99
N LYS A 311 -25.51 -31.99 28.89
CA LYS A 311 -26.81 -31.46 29.30
C LYS A 311 -26.75 -30.99 30.78
N LYS A 312 -27.29 -29.79 31.06
CA LYS A 312 -27.49 -29.33 32.46
C LYS A 312 -28.54 -30.25 33.11
N ARG A 313 -28.24 -30.76 34.31
CA ARG A 313 -29.29 -31.36 35.15
C ARG A 313 -30.23 -30.22 35.56
N VAL A 314 -31.53 -30.44 35.35
CA VAL A 314 -32.58 -29.76 36.11
C VAL A 314 -32.66 -30.44 37.47
#